data_AF-A0A9E5ZK99-F1
#
_entry.id   AF-A0A9E5ZK99-F1
#
_cell.length_a   1.000
_cell.length_b   1.000
_cell.length_c   1.000
_cell.angle_alpha   90.00
_cell.angle_beta   90.00
_cell.angle_gamma   90.00
#
_symmetry.space_group_name_H-M   'P 1'
#
loop_
_entity.id
_entity.type
_entity.pdbx_description
1 polymer ?
#
loop_
_entity_poly.entity_id
_entity_poly.type
_entity_poly.pdbx_seq_one_letter_code
_entity_poly.pdbx_strand_id
1 'polypeptide(L)'
;VEGHLWYTANDYNHRDAAYEEILHFMHDMGIGVDGTNTNPGALPAYQTEIRAAQDNADNNTFAIWPIGSSSTSGWYYELAQENSLSQEYLASVVDSYYGLWEAWNEVGEPSSATTGMWGLYIAKTRTEIQTEDPMGYAVMGKYFSPMININMDIDPSFTGIFNMTRNDTQKYTYKSQYLQHTSLTGTNTSGLKGNDSDNNLNGNDSNNTIEGVKGNDRIDCKDGTADKVIFTGNYADYTFTVNVDHYIVTDGIVNRDGIDTVYNCEILKFADQEVNANILATEDFELANAFKIFPNPATNEITIQLNNLEFSSIKVTVYDLIGRKVRKSNHTKNTITINTRSLSKGVYLVRIKRDTNSAVVTKRLIIK
;
A
#
# COMPACT_ATOMS: atom_id res chain seq x y z
N VAL A 1 5.16 2.77 -17.57
CA VAL A 1 5.34 4.22 -17.89
C VAL A 1 6.01 4.90 -16.72
N GLU A 2 5.44 4.67 -15.55
CA GLU A 2 5.94 4.92 -14.21
C GLU A 2 7.43 4.58 -14.12
N GLY A 3 8.23 5.49 -13.57
CA GLY A 3 9.68 5.30 -13.43
C GLY A 3 10.51 5.63 -14.67
N HIS A 4 9.93 5.77 -15.86
CA HIS A 4 10.69 6.24 -17.02
C HIS A 4 11.17 7.70 -16.82
N LEU A 5 12.22 8.12 -17.54
CA LEU A 5 12.81 9.46 -17.42
C LEU A 5 11.80 10.59 -17.66
N TRP A 6 10.96 10.49 -18.69
CA TRP A 6 9.94 11.52 -18.95
C TRP A 6 8.85 11.55 -17.87
N TYR A 7 8.50 10.40 -17.28
CA TYR A 7 7.53 10.33 -16.18
C TYR A 7 8.06 11.03 -14.94
N THR A 8 9.30 10.72 -14.57
CA THR A 8 9.98 11.27 -13.39
C THR A 8 10.34 12.75 -13.57
N ALA A 9 10.63 13.18 -14.80
CA ALA A 9 10.87 14.58 -15.16
C ALA A 9 9.59 15.41 -15.30
N ASN A 10 8.40 14.79 -15.34
CA ASN A 10 7.14 15.44 -15.73
C ASN A 10 7.25 16.14 -17.10
N ASP A 11 7.79 15.44 -18.09
CA ASP A 11 7.84 15.96 -19.46
C ASP A 11 6.47 15.81 -20.13
N TYR A 12 5.75 16.93 -20.21
CA TYR A 12 4.41 16.99 -20.79
C TYR A 12 4.40 16.89 -22.33
N ASN A 13 5.56 16.86 -23.01
CA ASN A 13 5.61 16.50 -24.43
C ASN A 13 5.39 14.99 -24.66
N HIS A 14 5.60 14.18 -23.62
CA HIS A 14 5.40 12.73 -23.62
C HIS A 14 4.32 12.34 -22.60
N ARG A 15 3.28 13.16 -22.44
CA ARG A 15 2.19 12.91 -21.48
C ARG A 15 1.67 11.47 -21.63
N ASP A 16 1.52 10.80 -20.51
CA ASP A 16 0.82 9.52 -20.44
C ASP A 16 -0.68 9.78 -20.56
N ALA A 17 -1.24 9.53 -21.74
CA ALA A 17 -2.68 9.58 -21.98
C ALA A 17 -3.37 8.24 -21.69
N ALA A 18 -2.66 7.21 -21.20
CA ALA A 18 -3.26 5.88 -21.02
C ALA A 18 -4.49 5.90 -20.11
N TYR A 19 -4.48 6.70 -19.03
CA TYR A 19 -5.64 6.84 -18.14
C TYR A 19 -6.86 7.41 -18.86
N GLU A 20 -6.67 8.46 -19.66
CA GLU A 20 -7.70 9.09 -20.46
C GLU A 20 -8.25 8.13 -21.52
N GLU A 21 -7.38 7.48 -22.30
CA GLU A 21 -7.80 6.58 -23.38
C GLU A 21 -8.53 5.34 -22.84
N ILE A 22 -8.06 4.78 -21.71
CA ILE A 22 -8.75 3.68 -21.02
C ILE A 22 -10.09 4.15 -20.46
N LEU A 23 -10.14 5.38 -19.92
CA LEU A 23 -11.38 5.98 -19.45
C LEU A 23 -12.38 6.15 -20.59
N HIS A 24 -11.99 6.71 -21.74
CA HIS A 24 -12.85 6.87 -22.90
C HIS A 24 -13.45 5.53 -23.33
N PHE A 25 -12.62 4.48 -23.42
CA PHE A 25 -13.12 3.14 -23.71
C PHE A 25 -14.10 2.61 -22.64
N MET A 26 -13.78 2.78 -21.36
CA MET A 26 -14.65 2.37 -20.25
C MET A 26 -15.97 3.16 -20.24
N HIS A 27 -15.92 4.44 -20.62
CA HIS A 27 -17.08 5.32 -20.68
C HIS A 27 -17.99 4.90 -21.83
N ASP A 28 -17.45 4.72 -23.03
CA ASP A 28 -18.22 4.34 -24.23
C ASP A 28 -18.87 2.96 -24.11
N MET A 29 -18.11 1.98 -23.58
CA MET A 29 -18.49 0.58 -23.63
C MET A 29 -18.99 0.02 -22.30
N GLY A 30 -18.65 0.66 -21.18
CA GLY A 30 -18.98 0.22 -19.83
C GLY A 30 -20.07 1.08 -19.19
N ILE A 31 -19.72 2.30 -18.77
CA ILE A 31 -20.66 3.25 -18.14
C ILE A 31 -21.82 3.52 -19.12
N GLY A 32 -21.48 3.82 -20.36
CA GLY A 32 -22.37 4.24 -21.43
C GLY A 32 -22.50 5.75 -21.54
N VAL A 33 -22.82 6.20 -22.74
CA VAL A 33 -23.08 7.61 -23.07
C VAL A 33 -24.53 7.74 -23.50
N ASP A 34 -25.27 8.63 -22.85
CA ASP A 34 -26.65 8.98 -23.18
C ASP A 34 -26.70 9.83 -24.45
N GLY A 35 -27.83 9.84 -25.16
CA GLY A 35 -28.04 10.68 -26.35
C GLY A 35 -28.04 9.92 -27.68
N THR A 36 -27.92 10.67 -28.78
CA THR A 36 -27.96 10.11 -30.15
C THR A 36 -26.59 9.59 -30.55
N ASN A 37 -26.56 8.55 -31.39
CA ASN A 37 -25.33 7.93 -31.92
C ASN A 37 -24.41 7.30 -30.85
N THR A 38 -24.91 7.05 -29.64
CA THR A 38 -24.15 6.48 -28.53
C THR A 38 -24.81 5.22 -27.97
N ASN A 39 -24.11 4.53 -27.07
CA ASN A 39 -24.59 3.34 -26.37
C ASN A 39 -24.84 3.67 -24.89
N PRO A 40 -26.07 3.50 -24.35
CA PRO A 40 -26.40 3.88 -22.97
C PRO A 40 -25.69 3.05 -21.89
N GLY A 41 -24.99 1.97 -22.27
CA GLY A 41 -24.14 1.18 -21.37
C GLY A 41 -24.85 0.61 -20.14
N ALA A 42 -24.08 0.31 -19.09
CA ALA A 42 -24.55 -0.36 -17.89
C ALA A 42 -24.97 0.61 -16.77
N LEU A 43 -24.58 1.88 -16.83
CA LEU A 43 -24.76 2.85 -15.73
C LEU A 43 -25.43 4.16 -16.18
N PRO A 44 -26.64 4.13 -16.76
CA PRO A 44 -27.32 5.31 -17.29
C PRO A 44 -27.62 6.39 -16.24
N ALA A 45 -27.86 5.99 -14.98
CA ALA A 45 -28.06 6.93 -13.88
C ALA A 45 -26.78 7.70 -13.54
N TYR A 46 -25.63 7.03 -13.53
CA TYR A 46 -24.34 7.68 -13.32
C TYR A 46 -23.99 8.58 -14.50
N GLN A 47 -24.26 8.14 -15.73
CA GLN A 47 -24.09 8.96 -16.93
C GLN A 47 -24.93 10.24 -16.90
N THR A 48 -26.17 10.18 -16.41
CA THR A 48 -27.02 11.37 -16.24
C THR A 48 -26.37 12.39 -15.30
N GLU A 49 -25.68 11.93 -14.26
CA GLU A 49 -24.96 12.81 -13.33
C GLU A 49 -23.68 13.40 -13.96
N ILE A 50 -22.95 12.62 -14.76
CA ILE A 50 -21.80 13.10 -15.54
C ILE A 50 -22.25 14.20 -16.51
N ARG A 51 -23.35 13.97 -17.25
CA ARG A 51 -23.96 14.96 -18.15
C ARG A 51 -24.30 16.25 -17.41
N ALA A 52 -24.97 16.15 -16.27
CA ALA A 52 -25.34 17.32 -15.48
C ALA A 52 -24.10 18.10 -14.97
N ALA A 53 -23.01 17.40 -14.62
CA ALA A 53 -21.75 18.02 -14.23
C ALA A 53 -21.08 18.75 -15.41
N GLN A 54 -21.02 18.12 -16.57
CA GLN A 54 -20.53 18.73 -17.82
C GLN A 54 -21.38 19.94 -18.22
N ASP A 55 -22.72 19.83 -18.22
CA ASP A 55 -23.60 20.95 -18.55
C ASP A 55 -23.40 22.14 -17.60
N ASN A 56 -23.16 21.89 -16.31
CA ASN A 56 -22.83 22.94 -15.36
C ASN A 56 -21.47 23.58 -15.67
N ALA A 57 -20.47 22.78 -16.05
CA ALA A 57 -19.15 23.26 -16.39
C ALA A 57 -19.17 24.21 -17.61
N ASP A 58 -19.93 23.84 -18.64
CA ASP A 58 -20.07 24.58 -19.90
C ASP A 58 -20.90 25.86 -19.73
N ASN A 59 -22.04 25.77 -19.03
CA ASN A 59 -22.99 26.87 -18.86
C ASN A 59 -22.46 28.02 -17.99
N ASN A 60 -21.38 27.81 -17.25
CA ASN A 60 -20.73 28.86 -16.44
C ASN A 60 -19.85 29.78 -17.28
N THR A 61 -20.31 30.21 -18.47
CA THR A 61 -19.51 30.97 -19.45
C THR A 61 -18.20 30.28 -19.84
N PHE A 62 -18.16 28.94 -19.80
CA PHE A 62 -16.96 28.13 -19.94
C PHE A 62 -15.87 28.43 -18.89
N ALA A 63 -16.24 28.90 -17.70
CA ALA A 63 -15.27 29.20 -16.64
C ALA A 63 -14.67 27.95 -15.99
N ILE A 64 -15.35 26.80 -16.07
CA ILE A 64 -14.89 25.53 -15.48
C ILE A 64 -14.24 24.65 -16.55
N TRP A 65 -14.98 24.41 -17.64
CA TRP A 65 -14.53 23.66 -18.79
C TRP A 65 -15.44 23.93 -20.00
N PRO A 66 -14.93 23.89 -21.24
CA PRO A 66 -13.53 24.07 -21.59
C PRO A 66 -13.18 25.56 -21.65
N ILE A 67 -12.32 26.01 -20.74
CA ILE A 67 -11.91 27.41 -20.60
C ILE A 67 -11.40 27.98 -21.95
N GLY A 68 -11.81 29.20 -22.27
CA GLY A 68 -11.44 29.89 -23.52
C GLY A 68 -12.36 29.62 -24.71
N SER A 69 -13.34 28.72 -24.56
CA SER A 69 -14.32 28.39 -25.61
C SER A 69 -15.35 29.49 -25.90
N SER A 70 -15.34 30.59 -25.16
CA SER A 70 -16.25 31.74 -25.37
C SER A 70 -16.02 32.51 -26.68
N SER A 71 -14.85 32.36 -27.32
CA SER A 71 -14.41 33.22 -28.44
C SER A 71 -14.12 32.48 -29.75
N THR A 72 -13.80 31.18 -29.71
CA THR A 72 -13.55 30.33 -30.90
C THR A 72 -13.33 28.91 -30.43
N SER A 73 -14.25 28.00 -30.72
CA SER A 73 -14.00 26.57 -30.47
C SER A 73 -14.83 25.73 -31.43
N GLY A 74 -14.45 25.73 -32.71
CA GLY A 74 -15.01 24.81 -33.70
C GLY A 74 -14.96 23.35 -33.21
N TRP A 75 -13.92 22.99 -32.47
CA TRP A 75 -13.76 21.70 -31.81
C TRP A 75 -14.81 21.42 -30.73
N TYR A 76 -15.21 22.41 -29.91
CA TYR A 76 -16.26 22.22 -28.90
C TYR A 76 -17.60 21.92 -29.58
N TYR A 77 -17.94 22.68 -30.61
CA TYR A 77 -19.17 22.46 -31.38
C TYR A 77 -19.14 21.16 -32.19
N GLU A 78 -17.96 20.68 -32.58
CA GLU A 78 -17.75 19.36 -33.18
C GLU A 78 -18.05 18.26 -32.16
N LEU A 79 -17.41 18.29 -30.98
CA LEU A 79 -17.68 17.34 -29.89
C LEU A 79 -19.15 17.36 -29.44
N ALA A 80 -19.79 18.53 -29.42
CA ALA A 80 -21.21 18.67 -29.11
C ALA A 80 -22.09 17.96 -30.15
N GLN A 81 -21.74 18.05 -31.44
CA GLN A 81 -22.45 17.35 -32.52
C GLN A 81 -22.21 15.84 -32.49
N GLU A 82 -21.03 15.42 -32.05
CA GLU A 82 -20.64 14.01 -31.89
C GLU A 82 -21.17 13.38 -30.61
N ASN A 83 -21.70 14.19 -29.68
CA ASN A 83 -22.16 13.77 -28.36
C ASN A 83 -21.01 13.25 -27.47
N SER A 84 -19.82 13.86 -27.59
CA SER A 84 -18.58 13.45 -26.92
C SER A 84 -18.20 14.31 -25.71
N LEU A 85 -18.94 15.40 -25.43
CA LEU A 85 -18.58 16.36 -24.39
C LEU A 85 -18.48 15.76 -22.97
N SER A 86 -19.31 14.77 -22.64
CA SER A 86 -19.22 14.12 -21.32
C SER A 86 -17.92 13.36 -21.14
N GLN A 87 -17.44 12.70 -22.19
CA GLN A 87 -16.23 11.89 -22.11
C GLN A 87 -15.03 12.81 -21.90
N GLU A 88 -14.92 13.87 -22.70
CA GLU A 88 -13.83 14.85 -22.61
C GLU A 88 -13.85 15.64 -21.30
N TYR A 89 -15.02 16.05 -20.84
CA TYR A 89 -15.17 16.66 -19.51
C TYR A 89 -14.72 15.69 -18.42
N LEU A 90 -15.20 14.45 -18.43
CA LEU A 90 -14.85 13.46 -17.41
C LEU A 90 -13.34 13.16 -17.38
N ALA A 91 -12.70 13.08 -18.55
CA ALA A 91 -11.26 12.93 -18.68
C ALA A 91 -10.49 14.08 -18.02
N SER A 92 -10.94 15.32 -18.24
CA SER A 92 -10.38 16.53 -17.61
C SER A 92 -10.37 16.44 -16.08
N VAL A 93 -11.49 15.97 -15.52
CA VAL A 93 -11.67 15.80 -14.08
C VAL A 93 -10.78 14.67 -13.56
N VAL A 94 -10.79 13.49 -14.20
CA VAL A 94 -10.04 12.30 -13.79
C VAL A 94 -8.54 12.57 -13.74
N ASP A 95 -8.00 13.21 -14.76
CA ASP A 95 -6.57 13.50 -14.82
C ASP A 95 -6.10 14.36 -13.65
N SER A 96 -6.87 15.41 -13.34
CA SER A 96 -6.59 16.32 -12.23
C SER A 96 -6.85 15.65 -10.89
N TYR A 97 -7.83 14.74 -10.83
CA TYR A 97 -8.16 13.95 -9.64
C TYR A 97 -7.02 13.01 -9.23
N TYR A 98 -6.24 12.50 -10.20
CA TYR A 98 -5.02 11.72 -9.96
C TYR A 98 -3.73 12.53 -10.13
N GLY A 99 -3.82 13.87 -10.08
CA GLY A 99 -2.66 14.76 -10.01
C GLY A 99 -1.75 14.76 -11.24
N LEU A 100 -2.22 14.29 -12.39
CA LEU A 100 -1.44 14.26 -13.64
C LEU A 100 -1.06 15.69 -14.09
N TRP A 101 -1.88 16.68 -13.75
CA TRP A 101 -1.69 18.09 -14.09
C TRP A 101 -1.04 18.94 -13.00
N GLU A 102 -0.88 18.43 -11.79
CA GLU A 102 -0.42 19.23 -10.65
C GLU A 102 1.00 19.80 -10.84
N ALA A 103 1.88 19.07 -11.51
CA ALA A 103 3.24 19.53 -11.78
C ALA A 103 3.33 20.50 -12.97
N TRP A 104 2.25 20.62 -13.76
CA TRP A 104 2.20 21.44 -14.97
C TRP A 104 1.97 22.90 -14.61
N ASN A 105 2.69 23.79 -15.30
CA ASN A 105 2.41 25.22 -15.32
C ASN A 105 2.50 25.70 -16.77
N GLU A 106 1.54 26.53 -17.17
CA GLU A 106 1.60 27.17 -18.47
C GLU A 106 2.80 28.11 -18.55
N VAL A 107 3.42 28.18 -19.73
CA VAL A 107 4.54 29.10 -19.96
C VAL A 107 4.01 30.53 -19.94
N GLY A 108 4.39 31.30 -18.91
CA GLY A 108 4.01 32.70 -18.76
C GLY A 108 2.91 32.94 -17.72
N GLU A 109 2.24 31.89 -17.24
CA GLU A 109 1.30 31.99 -16.11
C GLU A 109 2.06 31.97 -14.76
N PRO A 110 1.52 32.64 -13.73
CA PRO A 110 2.09 32.56 -12.39
C PRO A 110 2.00 31.12 -11.88
N SER A 111 2.92 30.72 -10.99
CA SER A 111 2.89 29.40 -10.35
C SER A 111 1.66 29.15 -9.46
N SER A 112 0.80 30.17 -9.29
CA SER A 112 -0.50 30.09 -8.61
C SER A 112 -1.67 29.77 -9.54
N ALA A 113 -1.43 29.57 -10.84
CA ALA A 113 -2.48 29.18 -11.78
C ALA A 113 -2.97 27.76 -11.45
N THR A 114 -4.26 27.63 -11.18
CA THR A 114 -4.93 26.38 -10.79
C THR A 114 -5.38 25.55 -11.98
N THR A 115 -5.19 26.02 -13.21
CA THR A 115 -5.83 25.45 -14.41
C THR A 115 -5.13 24.21 -14.97
N GLY A 116 -5.80 23.06 -14.93
CA GLY A 116 -5.34 21.80 -15.52
C GLY A 116 -5.51 21.75 -17.03
N MET A 117 -4.99 20.68 -17.62
CA MET A 117 -5.18 20.32 -19.03
C MET A 117 -4.92 21.45 -20.03
N TRP A 118 -3.67 21.92 -20.06
CA TRP A 118 -3.26 23.06 -20.90
C TRP A 118 -4.10 24.33 -20.71
N GLY A 119 -4.62 24.54 -19.51
CA GLY A 119 -5.45 25.70 -19.19
C GLY A 119 -6.94 25.53 -19.49
N LEU A 120 -7.37 24.37 -20.02
CA LEU A 120 -8.77 24.13 -20.43
C LEU A 120 -9.68 23.74 -19.27
N TYR A 121 -9.12 23.23 -18.17
CA TYR A 121 -9.88 22.83 -16.98
C TYR A 121 -9.48 23.69 -15.78
N ILE A 122 -10.45 24.04 -14.92
CA ILE A 122 -10.23 25.04 -13.85
C ILE A 122 -9.25 24.59 -12.75
N ALA A 123 -9.12 23.28 -12.52
CA ALA A 123 -8.37 22.69 -11.41
C ALA A 123 -7.23 21.78 -11.88
N LYS A 124 -6.17 21.62 -11.06
CA LYS A 124 -5.05 20.68 -11.28
C LYS A 124 -4.95 19.60 -10.22
N THR A 125 -5.51 19.86 -9.04
CA THR A 125 -5.44 18.98 -7.87
C THR A 125 -6.81 18.50 -7.44
N ARG A 126 -6.84 17.34 -6.76
CA ARG A 126 -8.06 16.79 -6.16
C ARG A 126 -8.77 17.76 -5.20
N THR A 127 -8.00 18.55 -4.44
CA THR A 127 -8.53 19.56 -3.51
C THR A 127 -9.18 20.72 -4.26
N GLU A 128 -8.55 21.21 -5.32
CA GLU A 128 -9.10 22.29 -6.15
C GLU A 128 -10.40 21.84 -6.83
N ILE A 129 -10.48 20.61 -7.36
CA ILE A 129 -11.73 20.07 -7.94
C ILE A 129 -12.86 20.15 -6.90
N GLN A 130 -12.61 19.75 -5.65
CA GLN A 130 -13.65 19.77 -4.61
C GLN A 130 -14.24 21.18 -4.38
N THR A 131 -13.44 22.24 -4.55
CA THR A 131 -13.88 23.62 -4.33
C THR A 131 -14.33 24.33 -5.60
N GLU A 132 -13.70 24.05 -6.74
CA GLU A 132 -13.87 24.78 -8.00
C GLU A 132 -14.81 24.06 -8.98
N ASP A 133 -14.90 22.73 -8.89
CA ASP A 133 -15.83 21.89 -9.65
C ASP A 133 -16.45 20.79 -8.74
N PRO A 134 -17.31 21.17 -7.78
CA PRO A 134 -17.87 20.23 -6.81
C PRO A 134 -18.76 19.16 -7.46
N MET A 135 -19.32 19.40 -8.65
CA MET A 135 -20.08 18.39 -9.39
C MET A 135 -19.14 17.36 -10.02
N GLY A 136 -18.03 17.80 -10.64
CA GLY A 136 -16.94 16.93 -11.09
C GLY A 136 -16.38 16.08 -9.96
N TYR A 137 -16.11 16.68 -8.80
CA TYR A 137 -15.64 15.93 -7.62
C TYR A 137 -16.65 14.85 -7.17
N ALA A 138 -17.95 15.20 -7.15
CA ALA A 138 -19.00 14.29 -6.71
C ALA A 138 -19.16 13.08 -7.63
N VAL A 139 -18.95 13.23 -8.95
CA VAL A 139 -19.00 12.07 -9.86
C VAL A 139 -17.79 11.16 -9.67
N MET A 140 -16.58 11.71 -9.43
CA MET A 140 -15.39 10.91 -9.15
C MET A 140 -15.60 9.94 -7.98
N GLY A 141 -16.09 10.45 -6.85
CA GLY A 141 -16.28 9.65 -5.63
C GLY A 141 -17.36 8.57 -5.70
N LYS A 142 -18.15 8.50 -6.78
CA LYS A 142 -19.20 7.47 -6.96
C LYS A 142 -18.71 6.20 -7.64
N TYR A 143 -17.70 6.32 -8.50
CA TYR A 143 -17.22 5.21 -9.32
C TYR A 143 -15.70 4.99 -9.21
N PHE A 144 -14.93 6.06 -9.12
CA PHE A 144 -13.47 5.98 -9.11
C PHE A 144 -12.95 5.85 -7.67
N SER A 145 -11.99 4.94 -7.51
CA SER A 145 -11.28 4.79 -6.24
C SER A 145 -10.42 6.04 -5.97
N PRO A 146 -10.27 6.49 -4.70
CA PRO A 146 -9.30 7.53 -4.35
C PRO A 146 -7.85 7.16 -4.72
N MET A 147 -7.57 5.85 -4.85
CA MET A 147 -6.29 5.29 -5.25
C MET A 147 -6.43 4.48 -6.53
N ILE A 148 -5.44 4.55 -7.40
CA ILE A 148 -5.27 3.67 -8.55
C ILE A 148 -4.84 2.30 -8.02
N ASN A 149 -5.81 1.39 -7.92
CA ASN A 149 -5.73 0.13 -7.17
C ASN A 149 -5.23 -1.07 -8.00
N ILE A 150 -4.61 -0.82 -9.14
CA ILE A 150 -3.95 -1.85 -9.94
C ILE A 150 -2.44 -1.87 -9.65
N ASN A 151 -1.79 -3.00 -9.91
CA ASN A 151 -0.34 -3.08 -9.80
C ASN A 151 0.33 -2.35 -10.97
N MET A 152 1.13 -1.33 -10.66
CA MET A 152 1.92 -0.62 -11.66
C MET A 152 3.33 -1.16 -11.76
N ASP A 153 3.72 -1.51 -12.98
CA ASP A 153 5.07 -1.96 -13.28
C ASP A 153 5.97 -0.74 -13.52
N ILE A 154 6.96 -0.57 -12.65
CA ILE A 154 7.96 0.49 -12.77
C ILE A 154 8.92 0.12 -13.90
N ASP A 155 9.21 1.11 -14.75
CA ASP A 155 10.05 0.98 -15.93
C ASP A 155 11.39 0.28 -15.62
N PRO A 156 11.81 -0.70 -16.43
CA PRO A 156 12.98 -1.53 -16.13
C PRO A 156 14.30 -0.75 -16.13
N SER A 157 14.33 0.47 -16.68
CA SER A 157 15.50 1.35 -16.66
C SER A 157 15.60 2.19 -15.37
N PHE A 158 14.58 2.18 -14.52
CA PHE A 158 14.56 3.00 -13.31
C PHE A 158 15.73 2.66 -12.36
N THR A 159 16.26 3.69 -11.70
CA THR A 159 17.30 3.57 -10.66
C THR A 159 16.95 4.51 -9.51
N GLY A 160 17.44 4.20 -8.31
CA GLY A 160 17.06 4.94 -7.10
C GLY A 160 15.78 4.39 -6.46
N ILE A 161 15.06 5.22 -5.69
CA ILE A 161 13.84 4.83 -4.98
C ILE A 161 12.63 5.51 -5.63
N PHE A 162 11.71 4.71 -6.18
CA PHE A 162 10.45 5.19 -6.73
C PHE A 162 9.51 5.51 -5.57
N ASN A 163 9.07 6.76 -5.50
CA ASN A 163 8.37 7.28 -4.34
C ASN A 163 6.88 7.45 -4.63
N MET A 164 6.03 6.82 -3.82
CA MET A 164 4.57 6.99 -3.80
C MET A 164 4.15 7.92 -2.66
N THR A 165 5.04 8.37 -1.79
CA THR A 165 4.74 9.43 -0.82
C THR A 165 4.98 10.79 -1.47
N ARG A 166 4.03 11.72 -1.33
CA ARG A 166 4.17 13.10 -1.84
C ARG A 166 5.48 13.74 -1.36
N ASN A 167 6.25 14.28 -2.30
CA ASN A 167 7.48 15.02 -2.07
C ASN A 167 7.64 16.13 -3.11
N ASP A 168 7.51 17.40 -2.70
CA ASP A 168 7.54 18.54 -3.60
C ASP A 168 8.89 18.73 -4.34
N THR A 169 9.97 18.11 -3.86
CA THR A 169 11.27 18.08 -4.57
C THR A 169 11.31 17.04 -5.70
N GLN A 170 10.41 16.06 -5.66
CA GLN A 170 10.20 15.03 -6.67
C GLN A 170 8.79 15.17 -7.24
N LYS A 171 8.56 16.17 -8.10
CA LYS A 171 7.21 16.51 -8.59
C LYS A 171 6.41 15.36 -9.23
N TYR A 172 7.07 14.31 -9.71
CA TYR A 172 6.34 13.13 -10.21
C TYR A 172 5.50 12.45 -9.11
N THR A 173 5.85 12.67 -7.84
CA THR A 173 5.09 12.20 -6.67
C THR A 173 3.70 12.79 -6.58
N TYR A 174 3.40 13.89 -7.28
CA TYR A 174 2.04 14.42 -7.34
C TYR A 174 1.07 13.46 -8.02
N LYS A 175 1.54 12.66 -8.98
CA LYS A 175 0.77 11.59 -9.60
C LYS A 175 1.02 10.22 -8.97
N SER A 176 2.28 9.87 -8.65
CA SER A 176 2.55 8.55 -8.06
C SER A 176 1.99 8.39 -6.65
N GLN A 177 1.62 9.48 -5.95
CA GLN A 177 0.94 9.40 -4.65
C GLN A 177 -0.40 8.71 -4.68
N TYR A 178 -1.03 8.61 -5.85
CA TYR A 178 -2.30 7.95 -6.00
C TYR A 178 -2.18 6.48 -6.44
N LEU A 179 -0.97 5.97 -6.70
CA LEU A 179 -0.78 4.54 -6.96
C LEU A 179 -0.91 3.77 -5.65
N GLN A 180 -1.49 2.57 -5.68
CA GLN A 180 -1.59 1.73 -4.47
C GLN A 180 -0.60 0.56 -4.46
N HIS A 181 -0.23 0.04 -5.63
CA HIS A 181 0.58 -1.17 -5.74
C HIS A 181 1.62 -0.99 -6.83
N THR A 182 2.85 -1.42 -6.59
CA THR A 182 3.94 -1.26 -7.56
C THR A 182 4.89 -2.45 -7.54
N SER A 183 5.39 -2.81 -8.72
CA SER A 183 6.46 -3.79 -8.90
C SER A 183 7.65 -3.14 -9.60
N LEU A 184 8.84 -3.32 -9.06
CA LEU A 184 10.07 -3.06 -9.80
C LEU A 184 10.21 -4.10 -10.91
N THR A 185 10.61 -3.65 -12.09
CA THR A 185 10.95 -4.54 -13.21
C THR A 185 12.41 -4.35 -13.61
N GLY A 186 12.89 -5.15 -14.56
CA GLY A 186 14.28 -5.12 -15.00
C GLY A 186 15.25 -5.67 -13.96
N THR A 187 16.53 -5.31 -14.11
CA THR A 187 17.65 -5.87 -13.32
C THR A 187 18.50 -4.78 -12.66
N ASN A 188 17.97 -3.57 -12.54
CA ASN A 188 18.66 -2.46 -11.90
C ASN A 188 18.41 -2.52 -10.39
N THR A 189 19.47 -2.28 -9.60
CA THR A 189 19.38 -1.94 -8.19
C THR A 189 18.52 -0.68 -8.03
N SER A 190 17.32 -0.87 -7.51
CA SER A 190 16.30 0.16 -7.33
C SER A 190 15.45 -0.15 -6.11
N GLY A 191 14.59 0.78 -5.71
CA GLY A 191 13.81 0.68 -4.50
C GLY A 191 12.41 1.26 -4.66
N LEU A 192 11.56 0.98 -3.68
CA LEU A 192 10.20 1.47 -3.59
C LEU A 192 10.00 2.16 -2.25
N LYS A 193 9.27 3.27 -2.26
CA LYS A 193 8.69 3.87 -1.06
C LYS A 193 7.19 3.98 -1.27
N GLY A 194 6.42 3.31 -0.43
CA GLY A 194 4.96 3.28 -0.46
C GLY A 194 4.31 4.61 -0.10
N ASN A 195 3.03 4.55 0.24
CA ASN A 195 2.24 5.66 0.75
C ASN A 195 1.38 5.21 1.94
N ASP A 196 0.58 6.10 2.51
CA ASP A 196 -0.20 5.81 3.72
C ASP A 196 -1.33 4.75 3.53
N SER A 197 -1.42 4.08 2.38
CA SER A 197 -2.40 3.02 2.10
C SER A 197 -1.76 1.64 2.24
N ASP A 198 -2.58 0.61 2.49
CA ASP A 198 -2.12 -0.77 2.40
C ASP A 198 -1.60 -1.07 0.97
N ASN A 199 -0.29 -1.23 0.83
CA ASN A 199 0.41 -1.41 -0.42
C ASN A 199 0.79 -2.89 -0.68
N ASN A 200 1.02 -3.20 -1.95
CA ASN A 200 1.72 -4.41 -2.38
C ASN A 200 2.95 -3.94 -3.15
N LEU A 201 4.12 -4.11 -2.54
CA LEU A 201 5.39 -3.59 -3.02
C LEU A 201 6.29 -4.77 -3.38
N ASN A 202 6.57 -4.93 -4.67
CA ASN A 202 7.38 -6.04 -5.17
C ASN A 202 8.73 -5.53 -5.69
N GLY A 203 9.81 -6.13 -5.21
CA GLY A 203 11.16 -5.98 -5.74
C GLY A 203 11.34 -6.59 -7.12
N ASN A 204 12.58 -6.56 -7.61
CA ASN A 204 13.05 -7.27 -8.79
C ASN A 204 14.22 -8.20 -8.38
N ASP A 205 14.90 -8.83 -9.33
CA ASP A 205 15.93 -9.85 -9.00
C ASP A 205 17.28 -9.24 -8.51
N SER A 206 17.29 -7.96 -8.13
CA SER A 206 18.47 -7.23 -7.67
C SER A 206 18.25 -6.72 -6.26
N ASN A 207 19.33 -6.41 -5.54
CA ASN A 207 19.20 -5.88 -4.18
C ASN A 207 18.36 -4.59 -4.15
N ASN A 208 17.20 -4.64 -3.54
CA ASN A 208 16.24 -3.56 -3.44
C ASN A 208 16.25 -2.89 -2.07
N THR A 209 15.75 -1.65 -2.04
CA THR A 209 15.43 -0.95 -0.79
C THR A 209 13.95 -0.58 -0.82
N ILE A 210 13.16 -1.18 0.06
CA ILE A 210 11.71 -1.01 0.11
C ILE A 210 11.28 -0.43 1.45
N GLU A 211 10.44 0.60 1.44
CA GLU A 211 9.84 1.21 2.63
C GLU A 211 8.33 1.23 2.45
N GLY A 212 7.58 0.53 3.33
CA GLY A 212 6.11 0.50 3.29
C GLY A 212 5.48 1.85 3.64
N VAL A 213 6.08 2.54 4.63
CA VAL A 213 5.53 3.69 5.37
C VAL A 213 4.33 3.28 6.21
N LYS A 214 3.21 4.02 6.22
CA LYS A 214 2.02 3.61 6.97
C LYS A 214 1.14 2.70 6.13
N GLY A 215 0.46 1.79 6.81
CA GLY A 215 -0.46 0.85 6.18
C GLY A 215 -0.25 -0.52 6.80
N ASN A 216 -0.90 -1.53 6.25
CA ASN A 216 -0.50 -2.90 6.45
C ASN A 216 0.01 -3.43 5.13
N ASP A 217 1.32 -3.40 4.93
CA ASP A 217 1.89 -3.61 3.61
C ASP A 217 2.25 -5.06 3.36
N ARG A 218 2.09 -5.49 2.11
CA ARG A 218 2.74 -6.70 1.61
C ARG A 218 4.00 -6.29 0.87
N ILE A 219 5.16 -6.67 1.42
CA ILE A 219 6.47 -6.37 0.85
C ILE A 219 7.13 -7.67 0.43
N ASP A 220 7.49 -7.80 -0.84
CA ASP A 220 8.16 -8.97 -1.39
C ASP A 220 9.40 -8.53 -2.15
N CYS A 221 10.58 -8.70 -1.54
CA CYS A 221 11.83 -8.25 -2.15
C CYS A 221 12.29 -9.10 -3.34
N LYS A 222 11.60 -10.21 -3.65
CA LYS A 222 11.97 -11.16 -4.72
C LYS A 222 13.37 -11.75 -4.50
N ASP A 223 14.12 -11.91 -5.59
CA ASP A 223 15.49 -12.42 -5.53
C ASP A 223 16.44 -11.27 -5.19
N GLY A 224 17.62 -11.63 -4.72
CA GLY A 224 18.63 -10.69 -4.30
C GLY A 224 19.36 -11.27 -3.10
N THR A 225 20.35 -10.54 -2.60
CA THR A 225 21.25 -11.05 -1.55
C THR A 225 21.47 -10.05 -0.42
N ALA A 226 20.90 -8.86 -0.56
CA ALA A 226 21.08 -7.75 0.38
C ALA A 226 19.87 -6.81 0.35
N ASP A 227 18.68 -7.38 0.16
CA ASP A 227 17.43 -6.66 0.12
C ASP A 227 17.10 -6.07 1.47
N LYS A 228 16.61 -4.84 1.44
CA LYS A 228 16.43 -4.03 2.63
C LYS A 228 15.01 -3.51 2.74
N VAL A 229 14.33 -3.88 3.80
CA VAL A 229 13.06 -3.28 4.21
C VAL A 229 13.32 -2.24 5.29
N ILE A 230 12.76 -1.05 5.14
CA ILE A 230 12.91 0.06 6.08
C ILE A 230 11.63 0.22 6.89
N PHE A 231 11.80 0.30 8.21
CA PHE A 231 10.78 0.66 9.17
C PHE A 231 11.16 1.99 9.84
N THR A 232 10.16 2.83 10.11
CA THR A 232 10.34 4.23 10.55
C THR A 232 10.90 4.35 11.96
N GLY A 233 10.64 3.36 12.82
CA GLY A 233 10.88 3.37 14.26
C GLY A 233 12.10 2.62 14.75
N ASN A 234 12.31 2.67 16.06
CA ASN A 234 13.35 1.87 16.72
C ASN A 234 12.91 0.41 16.81
N TYR A 235 13.84 -0.53 16.70
CA TYR A 235 13.56 -1.97 16.73
C TYR A 235 12.72 -2.42 17.93
N ALA A 236 12.92 -1.81 19.09
CA ALA A 236 12.20 -2.15 20.33
C ALA A 236 10.69 -1.85 20.27
N ASP A 237 10.24 -1.02 19.33
CA ASP A 237 8.82 -0.71 19.11
C ASP A 237 8.09 -1.83 18.36
N TYR A 238 8.81 -2.76 17.75
CA TYR A 238 8.24 -3.78 16.86
C TYR A 238 8.17 -5.15 17.51
N THR A 239 7.19 -5.92 17.07
CA THR A 239 7.07 -7.34 17.36
C THR A 239 7.08 -8.14 16.07
N PHE A 240 7.65 -9.35 16.13
CA PHE A 240 7.89 -10.19 14.96
C PHE A 240 7.14 -11.51 15.12
N THR A 241 6.45 -11.93 14.07
CA THR A 241 6.00 -13.32 13.89
C THR A 241 6.74 -13.91 12.69
N VAL A 242 7.53 -14.94 12.93
CA VAL A 242 8.27 -15.66 11.88
C VAL A 242 7.42 -16.81 11.36
N ASN A 243 7.18 -16.82 10.05
CA ASN A 243 6.58 -17.93 9.32
C ASN A 243 7.63 -18.60 8.42
N VAL A 244 7.27 -19.71 7.77
CA VAL A 244 8.21 -20.48 6.95
C VAL A 244 8.73 -19.69 5.74
N ASP A 245 7.89 -18.83 5.18
CA ASP A 245 8.11 -18.11 3.93
C ASP A 245 8.12 -16.58 4.09
N HIS A 246 7.75 -16.05 5.27
CA HIS A 246 7.66 -14.60 5.50
C HIS A 246 7.72 -14.22 6.98
N TYR A 247 7.86 -12.92 7.23
CA TYR A 247 7.73 -12.31 8.54
C TYR A 247 6.45 -11.47 8.59
N ILE A 248 5.81 -11.43 9.75
CA ILE A 248 4.85 -10.38 10.08
C ILE A 248 5.53 -9.46 11.08
N VAL A 249 5.78 -8.22 10.66
CA VAL A 249 6.39 -7.16 11.48
C VAL A 249 5.27 -6.24 11.94
N THR A 250 5.01 -6.20 13.24
CA THR A 250 3.92 -5.41 13.82
C THR A 250 4.51 -4.27 14.63
N ASP A 251 4.21 -3.05 14.21
CA ASP A 251 4.54 -1.83 14.91
C ASP A 251 3.64 -1.63 16.15
N GLY A 252 4.24 -1.37 17.30
CA GLY A 252 3.54 -1.04 18.54
C GLY A 252 3.05 0.41 18.63
N ILE A 253 3.45 1.29 17.70
CA ILE A 253 3.08 2.71 17.67
C ILE A 253 1.92 2.93 16.68
N VAL A 254 0.84 3.52 17.17
CA VAL A 254 -0.37 3.80 16.37
C VAL A 254 -0.07 4.82 15.26
N ASN A 255 -0.59 4.56 14.05
CA ASN A 255 -0.46 5.42 12.86
C ASN A 255 0.99 5.66 12.39
N ARG A 256 1.89 4.70 12.62
CA ARG A 256 3.22 4.63 12.00
C ARG A 256 3.25 3.51 10.98
N ASP A 257 4.01 2.42 11.17
CA ASP A 257 4.21 1.45 10.10
C ASP A 257 3.14 0.34 10.05
N GLY A 258 2.28 0.24 11.06
CA GLY A 258 1.19 -0.75 11.05
C GLY A 258 1.66 -2.21 11.13
N ILE A 259 1.12 -3.06 10.27
CA ILE A 259 1.38 -4.52 10.26
C ILE A 259 1.83 -4.97 8.87
N ASP A 260 3.13 -5.19 8.73
CA ASP A 260 3.72 -5.53 7.44
C ASP A 260 4.00 -7.02 7.31
N THR A 261 3.72 -7.55 6.12
CA THR A 261 4.02 -8.92 5.74
C THR A 261 5.19 -8.90 4.76
N VAL A 262 6.36 -9.40 5.21
CA VAL A 262 7.65 -9.25 4.52
C VAL A 262 8.16 -10.60 4.01
N TYR A 263 8.39 -10.70 2.70
CA TYR A 263 8.85 -11.89 1.99
C TYR A 263 10.23 -11.65 1.38
N ASN A 264 11.09 -12.66 1.43
CA ASN A 264 12.36 -12.73 0.69
C ASN A 264 13.32 -11.53 0.88
N CYS A 265 13.30 -10.86 2.04
CA CYS A 265 14.17 -9.73 2.31
C CYS A 265 15.26 -10.10 3.32
N GLU A 266 16.53 -9.78 3.07
CA GLU A 266 17.64 -10.15 3.96
C GLU A 266 17.81 -9.22 5.16
N ILE A 267 17.46 -7.94 5.03
CA ILE A 267 17.78 -6.90 6.00
C ILE A 267 16.51 -6.16 6.41
N LEU A 268 16.23 -6.15 7.71
CA LEU A 268 15.23 -5.31 8.34
C LEU A 268 15.94 -4.10 8.96
N LYS A 269 15.78 -2.92 8.37
CA LYS A 269 16.35 -1.66 8.86
C LYS A 269 15.34 -0.91 9.71
N PHE A 270 15.75 -0.60 10.93
CA PHE A 270 15.05 0.25 11.88
C PHE A 270 15.81 1.57 12.03
N ALA A 271 15.21 2.53 12.73
CA ALA A 271 15.82 3.84 13.00
C ALA A 271 17.13 3.74 13.81
N ASP A 272 17.24 2.75 14.69
CA ASP A 272 18.37 2.57 15.60
C ASP A 272 19.34 1.44 15.20
N GLN A 273 18.92 0.48 14.38
CA GLN A 273 19.76 -0.65 13.97
C GLN A 273 19.27 -1.37 12.71
N GLU A 274 20.12 -2.24 12.16
CA GLU A 274 19.77 -3.18 11.09
C GLU A 274 19.87 -4.62 11.64
N VAL A 275 18.90 -5.47 11.28
CA VAL A 275 18.85 -6.87 11.69
C VAL A 275 18.79 -7.74 10.44
N ASN A 276 19.58 -8.82 10.44
CA ASN A 276 19.52 -9.81 9.37
C ASN A 276 18.30 -10.72 9.58
N ALA A 277 17.41 -10.76 8.59
CA ALA A 277 16.17 -11.53 8.64
C ALA A 277 16.46 -13.04 8.75
N ASN A 278 17.46 -13.56 8.04
CA ASN A 278 17.79 -15.00 8.05
C ASN A 278 18.19 -15.49 9.45
N ILE A 279 18.81 -14.64 10.27
CA ILE A 279 19.13 -14.96 11.67
C ILE A 279 17.84 -15.11 12.49
N LEU A 280 16.85 -14.23 12.31
CA LEU A 280 15.56 -14.33 13.00
C LEU A 280 14.83 -15.64 12.64
N ALA A 281 14.80 -16.01 11.36
CA ALA A 281 14.15 -17.26 10.93
C ALA A 281 14.82 -18.51 11.48
N THR A 282 16.15 -18.56 11.45
CA THR A 282 16.90 -19.70 11.98
C THR A 282 16.75 -19.83 13.49
N GLU A 283 16.81 -18.74 14.24
CA GLU A 283 16.65 -18.76 15.70
C GLU A 283 15.25 -19.22 16.16
N ASP A 284 14.18 -18.77 15.50
CA ASP A 284 12.81 -19.18 15.84
C ASP A 284 12.54 -20.63 15.44
N PHE A 285 13.06 -21.08 14.29
CA PHE A 285 12.99 -22.48 13.89
C PHE A 285 13.75 -23.40 14.84
N GLU A 286 14.94 -22.98 15.27
CA GLU A 286 15.69 -23.68 16.31
C GLU A 286 14.88 -23.72 17.61
N LEU A 287 14.30 -22.61 18.07
CA LEU A 287 13.50 -22.60 19.30
C LEU A 287 12.26 -23.49 19.19
N ALA A 288 11.55 -23.48 18.07
CA ALA A 288 10.33 -24.27 17.87
C ALA A 288 10.59 -25.78 17.90
N ASN A 289 11.74 -26.21 17.36
CA ASN A 289 12.20 -27.60 17.36
C ASN A 289 12.93 -27.98 18.65
N ALA A 290 13.51 -27.01 19.34
CA ALA A 290 14.31 -27.24 20.52
C ALA A 290 13.50 -27.67 21.74
N PHE A 291 12.17 -27.52 21.76
CA PHE A 291 11.40 -28.00 22.91
C PHE A 291 10.25 -28.94 22.62
N LYS A 292 10.09 -29.94 23.50
CA LYS A 292 9.02 -30.93 23.48
C LYS A 292 8.18 -30.77 24.73
N ILE A 293 6.85 -30.87 24.59
CA ILE A 293 5.90 -30.85 25.72
C ILE A 293 5.23 -32.22 25.79
N PHE A 294 5.38 -32.91 26.91
CA PHE A 294 4.80 -34.23 27.12
C PHE A 294 4.53 -34.52 28.61
N PRO A 295 3.55 -35.37 28.95
CA PRO A 295 2.56 -35.94 28.04
C PRO A 295 1.60 -34.84 27.54
N ASN A 296 1.14 -34.98 26.30
CA ASN A 296 0.08 -34.14 25.75
C ASN A 296 -0.85 -35.07 24.93
N PRO A 297 -2.08 -35.37 25.39
CA PRO A 297 -2.79 -34.76 26.52
C PRO A 297 -2.20 -35.07 27.91
N ALA A 298 -2.34 -34.14 28.86
CA ALA A 298 -1.83 -34.22 30.22
C ALA A 298 -2.95 -34.33 31.27
N THR A 299 -2.67 -35.00 32.40
CA THR A 299 -3.59 -35.12 33.54
C THR A 299 -3.07 -34.38 34.76
N ASN A 300 -1.85 -34.69 35.20
CA ASN A 300 -1.32 -34.18 36.47
C ASN A 300 -0.22 -33.14 36.30
N GLU A 301 0.63 -33.33 35.30
CA GLU A 301 1.77 -32.47 35.02
C GLU A 301 2.19 -32.62 33.56
N ILE A 302 2.95 -31.64 33.09
CA ILE A 302 3.69 -31.69 31.85
C ILE A 302 5.16 -31.47 32.12
N THR A 303 5.97 -32.08 31.27
CA THR A 303 7.39 -31.84 31.12
C THR A 303 7.60 -31.07 29.83
N ILE A 304 8.28 -29.94 29.94
CA ILE A 304 8.84 -29.18 28.84
C ILE A 304 10.33 -29.52 28.82
N GLN A 305 10.75 -30.27 27.80
CA GLN A 305 12.14 -30.61 27.56
C GLN A 305 12.71 -29.64 26.55
N LEU A 306 13.77 -28.92 26.89
CA LEU A 306 14.56 -28.04 26.05
C LEU A 306 15.83 -28.81 25.62
N ASN A 307 16.13 -28.83 24.33
CA ASN A 307 17.26 -29.50 23.72
C ASN A 307 18.10 -28.47 22.97
N ASN A 308 19.42 -28.52 23.14
CA ASN A 308 20.39 -27.71 22.38
C ASN A 308 20.09 -26.19 22.40
N LEU A 309 19.64 -25.66 23.54
CA LEU A 309 19.42 -24.22 23.74
C LEU A 309 20.31 -23.68 24.85
N GLU A 310 21.06 -22.62 24.56
CA GLU A 310 21.71 -21.80 25.58
C GLU A 310 20.75 -20.69 26.05
N PHE A 311 20.62 -20.55 27.37
CA PHE A 311 19.81 -19.51 28.02
C PHE A 311 20.26 -19.38 29.48
N SER A 312 20.15 -18.18 30.07
CA SER A 312 20.36 -18.03 31.53
C SER A 312 19.03 -18.16 32.28
N SER A 313 17.92 -17.78 31.66
CA SER A 313 16.57 -17.97 32.19
C SER A 313 15.54 -18.09 31.08
N ILE A 314 14.54 -18.95 31.27
CA ILE A 314 13.42 -19.12 30.35
C ILE A 314 12.09 -18.92 31.06
N LYS A 315 11.25 -18.09 30.47
CA LYS A 315 9.91 -17.74 30.97
C LYS A 315 8.89 -18.62 30.28
N VAL A 316 8.18 -19.42 31.07
CA VAL A 316 7.06 -20.25 30.64
C VAL A 316 5.77 -19.60 31.11
N THR A 317 4.82 -19.38 30.19
CA THR A 317 3.49 -18.83 30.49
C THR A 317 2.42 -19.70 29.86
N VAL A 318 1.41 -20.10 30.62
CA VAL A 318 0.27 -20.89 30.12
C VAL A 318 -0.96 -20.00 30.05
N TYR A 319 -1.66 -20.05 28.93
CA TYR A 319 -2.88 -19.30 28.64
C TYR A 319 -4.05 -20.25 28.39
N ASP A 320 -5.25 -19.86 28.80
CA ASP A 320 -6.48 -20.49 28.30
C ASP A 320 -6.85 -19.97 26.89
N LEU A 321 -7.91 -20.54 26.28
CA LEU A 321 -8.33 -20.18 24.92
C LEU A 321 -8.82 -18.73 24.77
N ILE A 322 -9.18 -18.06 25.87
CA ILE A 322 -9.61 -16.66 25.85
C ILE A 322 -8.46 -15.70 26.22
N GLY A 323 -7.21 -16.20 26.25
CA GLY A 323 -6.02 -15.39 26.44
C GLY A 323 -5.71 -15.02 27.89
N ARG A 324 -6.41 -15.58 28.89
CA ARG A 324 -6.09 -15.34 30.30
C ARG A 324 -4.86 -16.17 30.70
N LYS A 325 -3.91 -15.52 31.36
CA LYS A 325 -2.72 -16.17 31.93
C LYS A 325 -3.11 -17.01 33.14
N VAL A 326 -3.04 -18.33 33.02
CA VAL A 326 -3.38 -19.28 34.09
C VAL A 326 -2.16 -19.76 34.89
N ARG A 327 -0.96 -19.74 34.29
CA ARG A 327 0.32 -20.01 34.97
C ARG A 327 1.44 -19.17 34.39
N LYS A 328 2.43 -18.82 35.23
CA LYS A 328 3.67 -18.16 34.82
C LYS A 328 4.81 -18.59 35.74
N SER A 329 5.96 -18.89 35.17
CA SER A 329 7.16 -19.31 35.91
C SER A 329 8.42 -19.03 35.11
N ASN A 330 9.53 -18.75 35.79
CA ASN A 330 10.85 -18.65 35.18
C ASN A 330 11.67 -19.87 35.60
N HIS A 331 12.52 -20.38 34.71
CA HIS A 331 13.32 -21.58 34.92
C HIS A 331 14.72 -21.41 34.35
N THR A 332 15.69 -22.11 34.93
CA THR A 332 17.09 -22.11 34.47
C THR A 332 17.56 -23.50 34.05
N LYS A 333 16.64 -24.48 34.02
CA LYS A 333 16.93 -25.89 33.69
C LYS A 333 16.34 -26.25 32.34
N ASN A 334 17.02 -27.17 31.65
CA ASN A 334 16.58 -27.71 30.36
C ASN A 334 15.35 -28.62 30.47
N THR A 335 15.06 -29.16 31.65
CA THR A 335 13.85 -29.93 31.90
C THR A 335 12.99 -29.21 32.93
N ILE A 336 11.78 -28.84 32.53
CA ILE A 336 10.86 -28.02 33.31
C ILE A 336 9.58 -28.82 33.53
N THR A 337 9.18 -28.99 34.78
CA THR A 337 7.90 -29.63 35.12
C THR A 337 6.89 -28.58 35.54
N ILE A 338 5.71 -28.60 34.92
CA ILE A 338 4.59 -27.72 35.27
C ILE A 338 3.43 -28.59 35.76
N ASN A 339 2.97 -28.33 36.98
CA ASN A 339 1.79 -28.99 37.53
C ASN A 339 0.52 -28.47 36.84
N THR A 340 -0.30 -29.41 36.34
CA THR A 340 -1.55 -29.11 35.64
C THR A 340 -2.81 -29.56 36.39
N ARG A 341 -2.67 -30.15 37.59
CA ARG A 341 -3.82 -30.68 38.38
C ARG A 341 -4.89 -29.64 38.70
N SER A 342 -4.47 -28.38 38.87
CA SER A 342 -5.38 -27.29 39.20
C SER A 342 -6.05 -26.67 37.96
N LEU A 343 -5.69 -27.11 36.75
CA LEU A 343 -6.25 -26.60 35.51
C LEU A 343 -7.50 -27.40 35.15
N SER A 344 -8.54 -26.71 34.70
CA SER A 344 -9.75 -27.37 34.21
C SER A 344 -9.46 -28.12 32.91
N LYS A 345 -10.22 -29.18 32.64
CA LYS A 345 -10.14 -29.92 31.37
C LYS A 345 -10.38 -28.97 30.20
N GLY A 346 -9.56 -29.08 29.15
CA GLY A 346 -9.65 -28.17 28.01
C GLY A 346 -8.34 -27.97 27.26
N VAL A 347 -8.34 -27.01 26.34
CA VAL A 347 -7.18 -26.64 25.52
C VAL A 347 -6.52 -25.39 26.08
N TYR A 348 -5.20 -25.39 26.08
CA TYR A 348 -4.35 -24.30 26.57
C TYR A 348 -3.22 -24.02 25.58
N LEU A 349 -2.63 -22.83 25.68
CA LEU A 349 -1.45 -22.42 24.94
C LEU A 349 -0.29 -22.22 25.89
N VAL A 350 0.83 -22.91 25.66
CA VAL A 350 2.07 -22.75 26.42
C VAL A 350 3.02 -21.88 25.60
N ARG A 351 3.33 -20.68 26.11
CA ARG A 351 4.33 -19.77 25.55
C ARG A 351 5.64 -19.88 26.30
N ILE A 352 6.74 -19.90 25.56
CA ILE A 352 8.10 -19.95 26.08
C ILE A 352 8.88 -18.77 25.51
N LYS A 353 9.58 -18.02 26.38
CA LYS A 353 10.43 -16.87 26.01
C LYS A 353 11.78 -16.95 26.74
N ARG A 354 12.89 -16.82 26.03
CA ARG A 354 14.24 -16.73 26.63
C ARG A 354 14.48 -15.35 27.25
N ASP A 355 15.48 -15.24 28.11
CA ASP A 355 15.91 -13.97 28.69
C ASP A 355 16.84 -13.18 27.77
N THR A 356 17.64 -13.88 26.99
CA THR A 356 18.56 -13.30 26.00
C THR A 356 17.89 -12.91 24.68
N ASN A 357 16.61 -13.25 24.46
CA ASN A 357 15.96 -13.11 23.15
C ASN A 357 14.48 -12.69 23.28
N SER A 358 14.00 -11.91 22.31
CA SER A 358 12.61 -11.47 22.18
C SER A 358 11.67 -12.54 21.64
N ALA A 359 12.18 -13.53 20.90
CA ALA A 359 11.48 -14.68 20.33
C ALA A 359 10.56 -15.40 21.33
N VAL A 360 9.32 -15.69 20.90
CA VAL A 360 8.31 -16.39 21.71
C VAL A 360 7.68 -17.52 20.91
N VAL A 361 7.87 -18.76 21.35
CA VAL A 361 7.20 -19.90 20.72
C VAL A 361 6.00 -20.34 21.54
N THR A 362 4.92 -20.69 20.85
CA THR A 362 3.67 -21.19 21.43
C THR A 362 3.42 -22.64 21.04
N LYS A 363 3.07 -23.52 21.99
CA LYS A 363 2.58 -24.89 21.71
C LYS A 363 1.23 -25.15 22.36
N ARG A 364 0.38 -25.90 21.66
CA ARG A 364 -0.94 -26.32 22.14
C ARG A 364 -0.81 -27.44 23.17
N LEU A 365 -1.53 -27.33 24.29
CA LEU A 365 -1.61 -28.31 25.36
C LEU A 365 -3.07 -28.71 25.60
N ILE A 366 -3.33 -30.01 25.79
CA ILE A 366 -4.65 -30.55 26.10
C ILE A 366 -4.62 -31.13 27.52
N ILE A 367 -5.53 -30.69 28.40
CA ILE A 367 -5.71 -31.20 29.77
C ILE A 367 -6.95 -32.10 29.82
N LYS A 368 -6.79 -33.31 30.39
CA LYS A 368 -7.81 -34.37 30.45
C LYS A 368 -8.59 -34.45 31.74
#